data_AF-A0A7C7WG39-F1
#
_entry.id   AF-A0A7C7WG39-F1
#
_cell.length_a   1.000
_cell.length_b   1.000
_cell.length_c   1.000
_cell.angle_alpha   90.00
_cell.angle_beta   90.00
_cell.angle_gamma   90.00
#
_symmetry.space_group_name_H-M   'P 1'
#
loop_
_entity.id
_entity.type
_entity.pdbx_description
1 polymer ?
#
loop_
_entity_poly.entity_id
_entity_poly.type
_entity_poly.pdbx_seq_one_letter_code
_entity_poly.pdbx_strand_id
1 'polypeptide(L)'
;AGKWIVAEGVEEVKGASSIPMEKAMDDCLVAYGMNGEAVRPQNGFPLRLLVPGFEGIFNSKYLRRIKVVDRYYMTYNDFGHLTRDPNAAALGYQIGPKSVITFPSAGQQL
;
A
#
# COMPACT_ATOMS: atom_id res chain seq x y z
N ALA A 1 7.85 14.13 18.34
CA ALA A 1 8.00 12.76 17.81
C ALA A 1 7.52 12.74 16.35
N GLY A 2 8.10 11.89 15.49
CA GLY A 2 7.69 11.80 14.09
C GLY A 2 6.25 11.31 13.93
N LYS A 3 5.50 11.91 13.01
CA LYS A 3 4.05 11.67 12.83
C LYS A 3 3.74 10.74 11.66
N TRP A 4 4.73 10.45 10.82
CA TRP A 4 4.58 9.69 9.59
C TRP A 4 5.79 8.79 9.35
N ILE A 5 5.60 7.75 8.56
CA ILE A 5 6.69 7.01 7.91
C ILE A 5 6.62 7.21 6.40
N VAL A 6 7.79 7.20 5.75
CA VAL A 6 7.92 7.06 4.30
C VAL A 6 8.61 5.72 4.04
N ALA A 7 7.89 4.80 3.40
CA ALA A 7 8.43 3.52 2.95
C ALA A 7 8.79 3.60 1.47
N GLU A 8 9.94 3.06 1.07
CA GLU A 8 10.37 3.03 -0.33
C GLU A 8 10.97 1.68 -0.75
N GLY A 9 10.73 1.30 -2.00
CA GLY A 9 11.34 0.14 -2.66
C GLY A 9 12.66 0.44 -3.38
N VAL A 10 13.29 -0.59 -3.95
CA VAL A 10 14.50 -0.48 -4.80
C VAL A 10 14.21 -0.16 -6.27
N GLU A 11 12.94 -0.11 -6.68
CA GLU A 11 12.53 0.10 -8.07
C GLU A 11 13.05 1.44 -8.64
N GLU A 12 13.28 1.48 -9.95
CA GLU A 12 13.82 2.65 -10.67
C GLU A 12 12.89 3.86 -10.54
N VAL A 13 11.60 3.64 -10.82
CA VAL A 13 10.54 4.53 -10.35
C VAL A 13 10.27 4.15 -8.90
N LYS A 14 10.89 4.88 -7.98
CA LYS A 14 10.79 4.60 -6.55
C LYS A 14 9.36 4.78 -6.08
N GLY A 15 8.62 3.67 -6.05
CA GLY A 15 7.36 3.59 -5.33
C GLY A 15 7.64 3.91 -3.87
N ALA A 16 7.15 5.06 -3.41
CA ALA A 16 7.24 5.48 -2.03
C ALA A 16 5.86 5.94 -1.56
N SER A 17 5.53 5.67 -0.31
CA SER A 17 4.24 6.08 0.26
C SER A 17 4.41 6.63 1.66
N SER A 18 3.70 7.73 1.94
CA SER A 18 3.61 8.31 3.26
C SER A 18 2.46 7.65 4.03
N ILE A 19 2.76 7.06 5.18
CA ILE A 19 1.78 6.36 6.03
C ILE A 19 1.75 7.03 7.42
N PRO A 20 0.57 7.34 7.99
CA PRO A 20 0.47 7.87 9.34
C PRO A 20 1.14 6.94 10.35
N MET A 21 1.86 7.51 11.33
CA MET A 21 2.56 6.71 12.35
C MET A 21 1.61 5.79 13.12
N GLU A 22 0.39 6.27 13.42
CA GLU A 22 -0.63 5.48 14.12
C GLU A 22 -0.96 4.20 13.36
N LYS A 23 -1.26 4.29 12.06
CA LYS A 23 -1.49 3.12 11.20
C LYS A 23 -0.25 2.23 11.10
N ALA A 24 0.93 2.82 10.97
CA ALA A 24 2.18 2.09 10.87
C ALA A 24 2.49 1.24 12.12
N MET A 25 2.07 1.70 13.29
CA MET A 25 2.29 1.01 14.57
C MET A 25 1.14 0.07 14.95
N ASP A 26 -0.01 0.15 14.30
CA ASP A 26 -1.19 -0.67 14.56
C ASP A 26 -1.07 -2.08 13.94
N ASP A 27 -1.06 -2.17 12.61
CA ASP A 27 -1.18 -3.46 11.90
C ASP A 27 -0.29 -3.60 10.65
N CYS A 28 0.64 -2.67 10.41
CA CYS A 28 1.57 -2.79 9.28
C CYS A 28 2.59 -3.91 9.52
N LEU A 29 2.88 -4.68 8.46
CA LEU A 29 3.82 -5.80 8.50
C LEU A 29 4.96 -5.60 7.51
N VAL A 30 6.20 -5.81 7.97
CA VAL A 30 7.32 -6.07 7.06
C VAL A 30 7.35 -7.57 6.80
N ALA A 31 6.82 -7.97 5.65
CA ALA A 31 6.62 -9.37 5.30
C ALA A 31 7.77 -9.91 4.44
N TYR A 32 8.28 -11.08 4.83
CA TYR A 32 9.23 -11.89 4.04
C TYR A 32 8.61 -13.20 3.53
N GLY A 33 7.42 -13.56 4.02
CA GLY A 33 6.67 -14.74 3.59
C GLY A 33 5.24 -14.42 3.16
N MET A 34 4.70 -15.23 2.25
CA MET A 34 3.33 -15.15 1.76
C MET A 34 2.81 -16.57 1.53
N ASN A 35 1.69 -16.93 2.16
CA ASN A 35 1.05 -18.25 2.02
C ASN A 35 1.95 -19.45 2.36
N GLY A 36 2.80 -19.32 3.38
CA GLY A 36 3.67 -20.41 3.87
C GLY A 36 5.01 -20.55 3.13
N GLU A 37 5.27 -19.74 2.10
CA GLU A 37 6.54 -19.70 1.38
C GLU A 37 7.16 -18.29 1.42
N ALA A 38 8.41 -18.16 0.96
CA ALA A 38 9.01 -16.86 0.76
C ALA A 38 8.18 -16.02 -0.23
N VAL A 39 8.13 -14.70 -0.03
CA VAL A 39 7.45 -13.80 -0.98
C VAL A 39 8.04 -14.02 -2.38
N ARG A 40 7.19 -14.25 -3.38
CA ARG A 40 7.66 -14.42 -4.77
C ARG A 40 8.27 -13.12 -5.30
N PRO A 41 9.24 -13.17 -6.23
CA PRO A 41 9.88 -11.97 -6.79
C PRO A 41 8.88 -10.88 -7.21
N GLN A 42 7.87 -11.21 -8.00
CA GLN A 42 6.85 -10.25 -8.47
C GLN A 42 6.04 -9.58 -7.35
N ASN A 43 5.98 -10.23 -6.18
CA ASN A 43 5.27 -9.77 -5.01
C ASN A 43 6.17 -8.98 -4.04
N GLY A 44 7.46 -8.82 -4.34
CA GLY A 44 8.36 -7.95 -3.56
C GLY A 44 9.45 -8.68 -2.77
N PHE A 45 9.94 -9.83 -3.22
CA PHE A 45 11.09 -10.50 -2.58
C PHE A 45 12.30 -9.55 -2.46
N PRO A 46 13.08 -9.55 -1.38
CA PRO A 46 12.95 -10.42 -0.20
C PRO A 46 11.98 -9.87 0.86
N LEU A 47 11.68 -8.57 0.81
CA LEU A 47 10.90 -7.87 1.82
C LEU A 47 9.90 -6.94 1.16
N ARG A 48 8.68 -6.92 1.69
CA ARG A 48 7.67 -5.93 1.32
C ARG A 48 6.98 -5.37 2.56
N LEU A 49 6.41 -4.18 2.40
CA LEU A 49 5.47 -3.64 3.37
C LEU A 49 4.05 -4.10 3.02
N LEU A 50 3.32 -4.52 4.04
CA LEU A 50 1.87 -4.77 4.01
C LEU A 50 1.20 -3.74 4.90
N VAL A 51 0.19 -3.06 4.35
CA VAL A 51 -0.61 -2.03 5.01
C VAL A 51 -2.08 -2.44 4.88
N PRO A 52 -2.60 -3.26 5.80
CA PRO A 52 -3.94 -3.83 5.68
C PRO A 52 -5.03 -2.75 5.57
N GLY A 53 -6.01 -2.96 4.69
CA GLY A 53 -7.12 -2.04 4.44
C GLY A 53 -6.78 -0.82 3.60
N PHE A 54 -5.48 -0.50 3.41
CA PHE A 54 -5.06 0.59 2.53
C PHE A 54 -4.95 0.12 1.08
N GLU A 55 -5.01 1.08 0.16
CA GLU A 55 -4.83 0.82 -1.27
C GLU A 55 -3.48 0.12 -1.57
N GLY A 56 -3.45 -0.66 -2.65
CA GLY A 56 -2.27 -1.41 -3.07
C GLY A 56 -1.00 -0.56 -3.21
N ILE A 57 -1.12 0.74 -3.52
CA ILE A 57 0.03 1.65 -3.67
C ILE A 57 0.85 1.82 -2.38
N PHE A 58 0.21 1.70 -1.21
CA PHE A 58 0.87 1.78 0.11
C PHE A 58 1.67 0.52 0.45
N ASN A 59 1.46 -0.57 -0.28
CA ASN A 59 2.06 -1.87 -0.01
C ASN A 59 3.40 -2.03 -0.76
N SER A 60 4.39 -1.21 -0.39
CA SER A 60 5.68 -1.11 -1.08
C SER A 60 6.37 -2.47 -1.22
N LYS A 61 6.67 -2.85 -2.48
CA LYS A 61 7.43 -4.06 -2.81
C LYS A 61 8.93 -3.76 -2.79
N TYR A 62 9.75 -4.79 -2.62
CA TYR A 62 11.21 -4.69 -2.64
C TYR A 62 11.74 -3.64 -1.65
N LEU A 63 11.18 -3.66 -0.44
CA LEU A 63 11.35 -2.64 0.60
C LEU A 63 12.83 -2.51 0.96
N ARG A 64 13.35 -1.27 0.89
CA ARG A 64 14.75 -0.98 1.23
C ARG A 64 14.91 0.00 2.37
N ARG A 65 13.92 0.86 2.62
CA ARG A 65 14.00 1.91 3.63
C ARG A 65 12.63 2.27 4.17
N ILE A 66 12.55 2.44 5.48
CA ILE A 66 11.46 3.10 6.19
C ILE A 66 12.07 4.29 6.93
N LYS A 67 11.60 5.50 6.63
CA LYS A 67 12.07 6.73 7.27
C LYS A 67 10.96 7.36 8.08
N VAL A 68 11.21 7.57 9.38
CA VAL A 68 10.33 8.37 10.23
C VAL A 68 10.50 9.85 9.87
N VAL A 69 9.38 10.54 9.65
CA VAL A 69 9.34 11.96 9.28
C VAL A 69 8.25 12.70 10.09
N ASP A 70 8.33 14.02 10.12
CA ASP A 70 7.45 14.90 10.89
C ASP A 70 6.22 15.38 10.12
N ARG A 71 6.20 15.22 8.79
CA ARG A 71 5.15 15.66 7.88
C ARG A 71 4.88 14.65 6.77
N TYR A 72 3.71 14.75 6.15
CA TYR A 72 3.39 14.02 4.92
C TYR A 72 4.38 14.42 3.80
N TYR A 73 5.07 13.44 3.24
CA TYR A 73 6.01 13.63 2.14
C TYR A 73 5.26 13.30 0.85
N MET A 74 4.79 14.33 0.14
CA MET A 74 4.10 14.13 -1.14
C MET A 74 5.08 13.47 -2.11
N THR A 75 4.90 12.18 -2.34
CA THR A 75 5.73 11.33 -3.18
C THR A 75 5.20 11.32 -4.61
N TYR A 76 5.95 10.69 -5.52
CA TYR A 76 5.48 10.47 -6.89
C TYR A 76 4.17 9.66 -6.92
N ASN A 77 4.01 8.68 -6.04
CA ASN A 77 2.82 7.84 -5.97
C ASN A 77 1.56 8.63 -5.60
N ASP A 78 1.71 9.70 -4.84
CA ASP A 78 0.59 10.55 -4.42
C ASP A 78 0.10 11.46 -5.58
N PHE A 79 0.92 11.62 -6.63
CA PHE A 79 0.58 12.41 -7.79
C PHE A 79 -0.51 11.70 -8.62
N GLY A 80 -1.71 12.28 -8.66
CA GLY A 80 -2.87 11.73 -9.37
C GLY A 80 -3.76 10.80 -8.53
N HIS A 81 -3.31 10.36 -7.35
CA HIS A 81 -4.11 9.55 -6.42
C HIS A 81 -4.78 10.41 -5.32
N LEU A 82 -4.34 11.66 -5.14
CA LEU A 82 -4.97 12.61 -4.24
C LEU A 82 -6.21 13.26 -4.89
N THR A 83 -7.37 13.02 -4.28
CA THR A 83 -8.63 13.69 -4.62
C THR A 83 -8.86 14.91 -3.73
N ARG A 84 -9.38 15.99 -4.31
CA ARG A 84 -9.78 17.20 -3.58
C ARG A 84 -11.21 17.15 -3.05
N ASP A 85 -12.01 16.20 -3.55
CA ASP A 85 -13.37 16.02 -3.05
C ASP A 85 -13.31 15.46 -1.61
N PRO A 86 -13.92 16.12 -0.61
CA PRO A 86 -13.80 15.72 0.79
C PRO A 86 -14.30 14.30 1.08
N ASN A 87 -15.35 13.85 0.38
CA ASN A 87 -15.92 12.52 0.59
C ASN A 87 -14.97 11.44 0.06
N ALA A 88 -14.39 11.65 -1.12
CA ALA A 88 -13.39 10.76 -1.67
C ALA A 88 -12.05 10.84 -0.90
N ALA A 89 -11.68 12.02 -0.38
CA ALA A 89 -10.46 12.23 0.39
C ALA A 89 -10.51 11.51 1.76
N ALA A 90 -11.69 11.41 2.36
CA ALA A 90 -11.91 10.61 3.58
C ALA A 90 -11.58 9.12 3.37
N LEU A 91 -11.68 8.63 2.12
CA LEU A 91 -11.29 7.29 1.71
C LEU A 91 -9.94 7.27 0.96
N GLY A 92 -9.19 8.37 0.94
CA GLY A 92 -7.98 8.51 0.11
C GLY A 92 -6.86 7.51 0.42
N TYR A 93 -6.95 6.82 1.56
CA TYR A 93 -6.08 5.70 1.92
C TYR A 93 -6.78 4.35 1.83
N GLN A 94 -8.04 4.28 2.26
CA GLN A 94 -8.76 3.03 2.53
C GLN A 94 -9.59 2.60 1.34
N ILE A 95 -9.59 1.30 1.07
CA ILE A 95 -10.48 0.73 0.05
C ILE A 95 -11.88 0.57 0.66
N GLY A 96 -12.87 1.25 0.08
CA GLY A 96 -14.28 1.08 0.47
C GLY A 96 -14.84 -0.32 0.14
N PRO A 97 -16.05 -0.64 0.60
CA PRO A 97 -16.70 -1.92 0.29
C PRO A 97 -16.76 -2.21 -1.21
N LYS A 98 -16.37 -3.42 -1.61
CA LYS A 98 -16.36 -3.85 -3.03
C LYS A 98 -16.78 -5.31 -3.16
N SER A 99 -17.56 -5.62 -4.19
CA SER A 99 -17.97 -6.97 -4.57
C SER A 99 -18.00 -7.12 -6.09
N VAL A 100 -17.83 -8.35 -6.59
CA VAL A 100 -17.98 -8.69 -8.01
C VAL A 100 -18.51 -10.12 -8.14
N ILE A 101 -19.38 -10.35 -9.11
CA ILE A 101 -19.85 -11.70 -9.46
C ILE A 101 -18.77 -12.36 -10.32
N THR A 102 -18.18 -13.45 -9.81
CA THR A 102 -17.12 -14.19 -10.52
C THR A 102 -17.65 -15.42 -11.27
N PHE A 103 -18.88 -15.86 -10.97
CA PHE A 103 -19.54 -16.96 -11.67
C PHE A 103 -21.08 -16.85 -11.53
N PRO A 104 -21.85 -16.92 -12.63
CA PRO A 104 -21.39 -16.75 -14.00
C PRO A 104 -20.93 -15.31 -14.23
N SER A 105 -19.84 -15.13 -14.95
CA SER A 105 -19.39 -13.84 -15.48
C SER A 105 -19.46 -13.85 -17.01
N ALA A 106 -19.10 -12.74 -17.67
CA ALA A 106 -19.20 -12.62 -19.13
C ALA A 106 -18.62 -13.84 -19.88
N GLY A 107 -19.47 -14.52 -20.66
CA GLY A 107 -19.13 -15.71 -21.45
C GLY A 107 -19.36 -17.07 -20.75
N GLN A 108 -19.72 -17.10 -19.47
CA GLN A 108 -20.02 -18.34 -18.74
C GLN A 108 -21.51 -18.67 -18.80
N GLN A 109 -21.82 -19.97 -18.88
CA GLN A 109 -23.18 -20.51 -18.75
C GLN A 109 -23.33 -21.16 -17.37
N LEU A 110 -24.57 -21.20 -16.87
CA LEU A 110 -24.93 -21.85 -15.61
C LEU A 110 -24.94 -23.39 -15.74
#